data_AF-A0A6F9B304-F1
#
_entry.id   AF-A0A6F9B304-F1
#
_cell.length_a   1.000
_cell.length_b   1.000
_cell.length_c   1.000
_cell.angle_alpha   90.00
_cell.angle_beta   90.00
_cell.angle_gamma   90.00
#
_symmetry.space_group_name_H-M   'P 1'
#
loop_
_entity.id
_entity.type
_entity.pdbx_description
1 polymer ?
#
loop_
_entity_poly.entity_id
_entity_poly.type
_entity_poly.pdbx_seq_one_letter_code
_entity_poly.pdbx_strand_id
1 'polypeptide(L)'
;MEHTIITEMKLFPSLLALWLCLMFIQLALSTEDSLGGPFIHSSIEEAKRLVDEAYKYSREKKYPRLGASNTPFTRWLPAQYDDGVSRPKIWDPNRSFNNFVLPLVREVSNHILATNDAGVERDREFTHMVTIFGQWNDHDLTFTPKSPSIRAFSNGLDCDQSCERSEPCFPIQVNSCIPVFRSAPVCGTGKSAFNFGDMANRREQINALNAFLDLGQVYGSEEGLARDLRDLTNDGGLLRVNKEFKDKGREFLPFTDVKGNILCLPGDTRVDENIALTSIHTMFMREHNRLARALRRLNPHWDGDTLYQEARKIMGAYAQVFVFRDYLPHILGRYPGYNETIDPSIANVFATAAYRFAHLAIQPMLSRLDSNNRENPRFPSVPLFKAFFTPWRLVFEGGIDPLIRGLVGRPAKLNTQDHMMVDALREKLFQFISHLALDLGSLNMQRGRDHGLPVCSIHALFPFSILT
;
A
#
# COMPACT_ATOMS: atom_id res chain seq x y z
N MET A 1 -57.29 -0.62 -58.13
CA MET A 1 -55.90 -0.69 -58.62
C MET A 1 -55.05 0.35 -57.89
N GLU A 2 -55.14 0.32 -56.55
CA GLU A 2 -54.68 1.42 -55.66
C GLU A 2 -54.15 0.87 -54.32
N HIS A 3 -53.69 -0.39 -54.33
CA HIS A 3 -53.28 -1.08 -53.09
C HIS A 3 -51.88 -1.70 -53.15
N THR A 4 -51.07 -1.41 -54.18
CA THR A 4 -49.73 -2.01 -54.33
C THR A 4 -48.57 -1.00 -54.23
N ILE A 5 -48.84 0.31 -54.05
CA ILE A 5 -47.78 1.34 -54.02
C ILE A 5 -47.51 1.88 -52.59
N ILE A 6 -48.43 1.68 -51.64
CA ILE A 6 -48.30 2.26 -50.28
C ILE A 6 -47.46 1.36 -49.34
N THR A 7 -47.26 0.09 -49.68
CA THR A 7 -46.48 -0.84 -48.85
C THR A 7 -44.96 -0.73 -49.08
N GLU A 8 -44.51 -0.30 -50.27
CA GLU A 8 -43.08 -0.13 -50.55
C GLU A 8 -42.49 1.18 -49.97
N MET A 9 -43.29 2.24 -49.84
CA MET A 9 -42.80 3.53 -49.31
C MET A 9 -42.65 3.58 -47.78
N LYS A 10 -43.14 2.56 -47.04
CA LYS A 10 -42.90 2.43 -45.59
C LYS A 10 -41.79 1.45 -45.23
N LEU A 11 -41.36 0.60 -46.16
CA LEU A 11 -40.18 -0.25 -45.96
C LEU A 11 -38.89 0.55 -46.14
N PHE A 12 -38.86 1.57 -47.00
CA PHE A 12 -37.64 2.33 -47.28
C PHE A 12 -37.08 3.09 -46.05
N PRO A 13 -37.89 3.82 -45.26
CA PRO A 13 -37.40 4.49 -44.05
C PRO A 13 -37.01 3.49 -42.95
N SER A 14 -37.71 2.36 -42.89
CA SER A 14 -37.49 1.31 -41.89
C SER A 14 -36.22 0.50 -42.18
N LEU A 15 -35.96 0.19 -43.46
CA LEU A 15 -34.73 -0.45 -43.93
C LEU A 15 -33.54 0.51 -43.87
N LEU A 16 -33.73 1.80 -44.15
CA LEU A 16 -32.69 2.82 -43.98
C LEU A 16 -32.33 3.01 -42.50
N ALA A 17 -33.30 2.98 -41.59
CA ALA A 17 -33.06 3.01 -40.15
C ALA A 17 -32.40 1.72 -39.66
N LEU A 18 -32.77 0.54 -40.18
CA LEU A 18 -32.11 -0.73 -39.86
C LEU A 18 -30.68 -0.78 -40.42
N TRP A 19 -30.44 -0.24 -41.61
CA TRP A 19 -29.13 -0.18 -42.26
C TRP A 19 -28.21 0.84 -41.58
N LEU A 20 -28.75 1.99 -41.15
CA LEU A 20 -28.03 2.94 -40.30
C LEU A 20 -27.75 2.34 -38.91
N CYS A 21 -28.70 1.66 -38.28
CA CYS A 21 -28.46 0.92 -37.03
C CYS A 21 -27.41 -0.19 -37.22
N LEU A 22 -27.45 -0.95 -38.32
CA LEU A 22 -26.45 -1.95 -38.63
C LEU A 22 -25.09 -1.34 -38.96
N MET A 23 -25.02 -0.16 -39.59
CA MET A 23 -23.78 0.60 -39.79
C MET A 23 -23.23 1.15 -38.47
N PHE A 24 -24.07 1.62 -37.56
CA PHE A 24 -23.66 2.07 -36.22
C PHE A 24 -23.28 0.88 -35.33
N ILE A 25 -23.93 -0.26 -35.49
CA ILE A 25 -23.56 -1.53 -34.85
C ILE A 25 -22.28 -2.09 -35.48
N GLN A 26 -22.04 -1.93 -36.79
CA GLN A 26 -20.76 -2.29 -37.43
C GLN A 26 -19.64 -1.30 -37.05
N LEU A 27 -19.93 -0.02 -36.86
CA LEU A 27 -18.99 0.93 -36.28
C LEU A 27 -18.71 0.60 -34.81
N ALA A 28 -19.72 0.21 -34.02
CA ALA A 28 -19.59 -0.17 -32.61
C ALA A 28 -19.03 -1.60 -32.40
N LEU A 29 -19.16 -2.49 -33.38
CA LEU A 29 -18.54 -3.83 -33.41
C LEU A 29 -17.16 -3.80 -34.07
N SER A 30 -16.84 -2.77 -34.87
CA SER A 30 -15.48 -2.50 -35.34
C SER A 30 -14.58 -1.86 -34.26
N THR A 31 -15.12 -1.57 -33.08
CA THR A 31 -14.34 -1.12 -31.92
C THR A 31 -13.88 -2.25 -31.00
N GLU A 32 -14.14 -3.52 -31.34
CA GLU A 32 -13.37 -4.65 -30.81
C GLU A 32 -12.08 -4.83 -31.62
N ASP A 33 -11.13 -3.91 -31.44
CA ASP A 33 -9.67 -4.11 -31.58
C ASP A 33 -8.95 -2.77 -31.74
N SER A 34 -8.93 -1.96 -30.67
CA SER A 34 -7.70 -1.23 -30.35
C SER A 34 -7.63 -1.01 -28.84
N LEU A 35 -6.72 -1.75 -28.20
CA LEU A 35 -6.24 -1.45 -26.87
C LEU A 35 -5.67 -0.02 -26.86
N GLY A 36 -6.35 0.92 -26.19
CA GLY A 36 -5.71 2.06 -25.52
C GLY A 36 -4.93 3.10 -26.34
N GLY A 37 -5.19 3.24 -27.64
CA GLY A 37 -4.45 4.07 -28.62
C GLY A 37 -3.73 5.32 -28.07
N PRO A 38 -4.29 6.53 -28.01
CA PRO A 38 -3.46 7.72 -27.75
C PRO A 38 -2.98 7.87 -26.29
N PHE A 39 -3.82 7.51 -25.33
CA PHE A 39 -3.58 7.78 -23.91
C PHE A 39 -2.59 6.81 -23.26
N ILE A 40 -2.68 5.51 -23.57
CA ILE A 40 -1.70 4.55 -23.07
C ILE A 40 -0.35 4.84 -23.73
N HIS A 41 -0.33 5.17 -25.02
CA HIS A 41 0.90 5.56 -25.70
C HIS A 41 1.50 6.84 -25.11
N SER A 42 0.72 7.91 -24.91
CA SER A 42 1.22 9.15 -24.30
C SER A 42 1.67 8.93 -22.85
N SER A 43 0.95 8.13 -22.08
CA SER A 43 1.31 7.78 -20.70
C SER A 43 2.57 6.94 -20.66
N ILE A 44 2.74 5.99 -21.60
CA ILE A 44 3.96 5.19 -21.74
C ILE A 44 5.14 6.08 -22.13
N GLU A 45 4.99 7.01 -23.07
CA GLU A 45 6.10 7.88 -23.50
C GLU A 45 6.47 8.92 -22.41
N GLU A 46 5.48 9.53 -21.77
CA GLU A 46 5.72 10.45 -20.67
C GLU A 46 6.34 9.76 -19.46
N ALA A 47 5.84 8.58 -19.11
CA ALA A 47 6.40 7.82 -18.02
C ALA A 47 7.75 7.19 -18.37
N LYS A 48 7.99 6.72 -19.61
CA LYS A 48 9.33 6.32 -20.07
C LYS A 48 10.33 7.46 -19.84
N ARG A 49 9.98 8.68 -20.21
CA ARG A 49 10.84 9.86 -19.98
C ARG A 49 11.09 10.09 -18.49
N LEU A 50 10.05 10.15 -17.67
CA LEU A 50 10.16 10.42 -16.22
C LEU A 50 10.90 9.31 -15.47
N VAL A 51 10.60 8.04 -15.80
CA VAL A 51 11.23 6.84 -15.25
C VAL A 51 12.69 6.78 -15.70
N ASP A 52 12.98 6.90 -16.99
CA ASP A 52 14.35 6.77 -17.48
C ASP A 52 15.26 7.89 -16.94
N GLU A 53 14.77 9.13 -16.78
CA GLU A 53 15.53 10.21 -16.14
C GLU A 53 15.81 9.92 -14.65
N ALA A 54 14.79 9.52 -13.88
CA ALA A 54 14.94 9.22 -12.45
C ALA A 54 15.84 7.99 -12.18
N TYR A 55 15.70 6.93 -12.98
CA TYR A 55 16.51 5.72 -12.86
C TYR A 55 17.94 5.90 -13.39
N LYS A 56 18.15 6.76 -14.40
CA LYS A 56 19.49 7.06 -14.91
C LYS A 56 20.31 7.85 -13.88
N TYR A 57 19.68 8.73 -13.09
CA TYR A 57 20.34 9.44 -11.98
C TYR A 57 20.93 8.49 -10.92
N SER A 58 20.16 7.48 -10.48
CA SER A 58 20.63 6.49 -9.50
C SER A 58 21.78 5.62 -10.05
N ARG A 59 21.74 5.30 -11.36
CA ARG A 59 22.72 4.42 -12.00
C ARG A 59 24.03 5.11 -12.41
N GLU A 60 24.03 6.40 -12.73
CA GLU A 60 25.17 7.03 -13.42
C GLU A 60 26.13 7.89 -12.57
N LYS A 61 25.86 8.31 -11.30
CA LYS A 61 26.88 9.10 -10.54
C LYS A 61 26.83 9.04 -9.00
N LYS A 62 28.02 8.96 -8.41
CA LYS A 62 28.50 9.27 -7.03
C LYS A 62 27.86 8.59 -5.80
N TYR A 63 26.58 8.22 -5.80
CA TYR A 63 25.90 7.65 -4.60
C TYR A 63 24.91 6.50 -4.93
N PRO A 64 25.38 5.31 -5.34
CA PRO A 64 24.54 4.21 -5.86
C PRO A 64 23.60 3.56 -4.84
N ARG A 65 23.65 3.97 -3.56
CA ARG A 65 22.79 3.44 -2.48
C ARG A 65 21.61 4.34 -2.13
N LEU A 66 21.52 5.55 -2.71
CA LEU A 66 20.39 6.44 -2.42
C LEU A 66 19.10 5.83 -2.95
N GLY A 67 18.10 5.74 -2.06
CA GLY A 67 16.81 5.13 -2.36
C GLY A 67 16.82 3.61 -2.57
N ALA A 68 17.94 2.92 -2.36
CA ALA A 68 17.99 1.46 -2.44
C ALA A 68 17.30 0.81 -1.23
N SER A 69 16.74 -0.39 -1.42
CA SER A 69 16.20 -1.20 -0.33
C SER A 69 17.24 -1.58 0.71
N ASN A 70 16.78 -1.91 1.92
CA ASN A 70 17.61 -2.30 3.06
C ASN A 70 18.64 -1.24 3.48
N THR A 71 18.29 0.04 3.33
CA THR A 71 19.10 1.20 3.73
C THR A 71 18.44 1.96 4.89
N PRO A 72 19.20 2.76 5.68
CA PRO A 72 18.61 3.68 6.66
C PRO A 72 17.60 4.63 6.01
N PHE A 73 16.51 4.94 6.72
CA PHE A 73 15.74 6.14 6.40
C PHE A 73 16.61 7.40 6.53
N THR A 74 16.36 8.40 5.68
CA THR A 74 16.98 9.72 5.85
C THR A 74 16.34 10.46 7.03
N ARG A 75 17.10 11.35 7.68
CA ARG A 75 16.62 12.17 8.80
C ARG A 75 16.63 13.64 8.42
N TRP A 76 15.45 14.23 8.29
CA TRP A 76 15.30 15.69 8.16
C TRP A 76 15.58 16.43 9.48
N LEU A 77 15.46 15.71 10.61
CA LEU A 77 15.79 16.21 11.93
C LEU A 77 16.53 15.14 12.74
N PRO A 78 17.49 15.52 13.61
CA PRO A 78 18.17 14.57 14.48
C PRO A 78 17.21 13.76 15.36
N ALA A 79 17.49 12.46 15.53
CA ALA A 79 16.71 11.59 16.41
C ALA A 79 16.72 12.06 17.87
N GLN A 80 15.62 11.91 18.60
CA GLN A 80 15.54 12.22 20.02
C GLN A 80 15.20 10.98 20.86
N TYR A 81 16.23 10.40 21.47
CA TYR A 81 16.14 9.28 22.41
C TYR A 81 16.39 9.74 23.85
N ASP A 82 15.86 9.01 24.84
CA ASP A 82 16.04 9.31 26.26
C ASP A 82 17.54 9.26 26.64
N ASP A 83 18.27 8.26 26.18
CA ASP A 83 19.72 8.15 26.43
C ASP A 83 20.57 8.89 25.38
N GLY A 84 19.94 9.63 24.46
CA GLY A 84 20.62 10.26 23.32
C GLY A 84 21.10 9.29 22.24
N VAL A 85 20.92 7.98 22.43
CA VAL A 85 21.52 6.91 21.60
C VAL A 85 20.43 6.05 20.95
N SER A 86 19.59 5.38 21.75
CA SER A 86 18.70 4.33 21.24
C SER A 86 17.46 4.04 22.09
N ARG A 87 17.43 4.49 23.35
CA ARG A 87 16.34 4.24 24.29
C ARG A 87 15.14 5.12 23.94
N PRO A 88 13.99 4.55 23.51
CA PRO A 88 12.80 5.31 23.13
C PRO A 88 12.35 6.28 24.24
N LYS A 89 11.65 7.35 23.87
CA LYS A 89 11.02 8.25 24.85
C LYS A 89 10.04 7.48 25.74
N ILE A 90 10.04 7.79 27.04
CA ILE A 90 9.23 7.12 28.08
C ILE A 90 9.66 5.67 28.29
N TRP A 91 10.94 5.36 28.05
CA TRP A 91 11.46 4.09 28.53
C TRP A 91 11.42 4.04 30.07
N ASP A 92 11.77 5.16 30.70
CA ASP A 92 11.52 5.44 32.11
C ASP A 92 10.22 6.27 32.21
N PRO A 93 9.16 5.75 32.89
CA PRO A 93 7.88 6.44 33.00
C PRO A 93 7.95 7.76 33.78
N ASN A 94 8.94 7.94 34.66
CA ASN A 94 9.07 9.13 35.50
C ASN A 94 9.93 10.22 34.86
N ARG A 95 10.50 9.96 33.67
CA ARG A 95 11.35 10.91 33.00
C ARG A 95 10.53 12.04 32.40
N SER A 96 10.88 13.28 32.77
CA SER A 96 10.32 14.46 32.16
C SER A 96 11.01 14.79 30.83
N PHE A 97 10.24 15.36 29.91
CA PHE A 97 10.67 15.94 28.66
C PHE A 97 10.16 17.38 28.63
N ASN A 98 11.07 18.37 28.59
CA ASN A 98 10.74 19.79 28.70
C ASN A 98 9.82 20.12 29.90
N ASN A 99 10.11 19.53 31.07
CA ASN A 99 9.31 19.65 32.31
C ASN A 99 7.92 18.98 32.29
N PHE A 100 7.60 18.19 31.27
CA PHE A 100 6.35 17.42 31.21
C PHE A 100 6.60 15.92 31.13
N VAL A 101 5.78 15.13 31.80
CA VAL A 101 5.71 13.68 31.54
C VAL A 101 4.83 13.49 30.31
N LEU A 102 5.35 12.76 29.32
CA LEU A 102 4.57 12.47 28.12
C LEU A 102 3.44 11.47 28.49
N PRO A 103 2.22 11.62 27.94
CA PRO A 103 1.08 10.78 28.30
C PRO A 103 1.24 9.35 27.79
N LEU A 104 0.46 8.41 28.33
CA LEU A 104 0.34 7.09 27.74
C LEU A 104 -0.31 7.21 26.36
N VAL A 105 0.25 6.54 25.34
CA VAL A 105 -0.30 6.62 23.98
C VAL A 105 -1.75 6.14 23.90
N ARG A 106 -2.13 5.21 24.78
CA ARG A 106 -3.51 4.72 24.88
C ARG A 106 -4.46 5.76 25.43
N GLU A 107 -4.03 6.58 26.38
CA GLU A 107 -4.86 7.69 26.89
C GLU A 107 -5.09 8.72 25.78
N VAL A 108 -4.05 9.07 25.02
CA VAL A 108 -4.19 9.96 23.86
C VAL A 108 -5.14 9.36 22.82
N SER A 109 -5.02 8.06 22.54
CA SER A 109 -5.93 7.37 21.62
C SER A 109 -7.38 7.41 22.09
N ASN A 110 -7.62 7.14 23.38
CA ASN A 110 -8.97 7.12 23.97
C ASN A 110 -9.61 8.52 24.02
N HIS A 111 -8.84 9.55 24.33
CA HIS A 111 -9.37 10.90 24.56
C HIS A 111 -9.36 11.81 23.33
N ILE A 112 -8.52 11.53 22.33
CA ILE A 112 -8.36 12.38 21.15
C ILE A 112 -8.78 11.65 19.87
N LEU A 113 -8.39 10.39 19.71
CA LEU A 113 -8.59 9.68 18.43
C LEU A 113 -9.94 8.98 18.32
N ALA A 114 -10.66 8.81 19.42
CA ALA A 114 -11.84 7.94 19.46
C ALA A 114 -12.97 8.42 18.55
N THR A 115 -13.62 7.47 17.87
CA THR A 115 -14.77 7.71 17.01
C THR A 115 -15.65 6.48 17.02
N ASN A 116 -16.92 6.66 17.40
CA ASN A 116 -17.89 5.58 17.28
C ASN A 116 -18.27 5.37 15.80
N ASP A 117 -18.59 4.12 15.42
CA ASP A 117 -18.94 3.81 14.03
C ASP A 117 -20.19 4.60 13.55
N ALA A 118 -21.09 4.96 14.46
CA ALA A 118 -22.28 5.76 14.18
C ALA A 118 -21.99 7.24 13.87
N GLY A 119 -20.85 7.77 14.33
CA GLY A 119 -20.39 9.14 14.09
C GLY A 119 -19.47 9.26 12.88
N VAL A 120 -19.24 8.18 12.13
CA VAL A 120 -18.40 8.21 10.93
C VAL A 120 -19.04 9.09 9.86
N GLU A 121 -18.37 10.20 9.55
CA GLU A 121 -18.73 11.07 8.45
C GLU A 121 -18.24 10.52 7.10
N ARG A 122 -19.08 10.68 6.08
CA ARG A 122 -18.76 10.24 4.70
C ARG A 122 -18.14 11.40 3.94
N ASP A 123 -17.03 11.10 3.28
CA ASP A 123 -16.45 12.01 2.30
C ASP A 123 -17.40 12.17 1.10
N ARG A 124 -17.58 13.40 0.63
CA ARG A 124 -18.49 13.71 -0.49
C ARG A 124 -17.77 13.81 -1.84
N GLU A 125 -16.45 13.90 -1.81
CA GLU A 125 -15.60 14.09 -2.99
C GLU A 125 -14.85 12.80 -3.32
N PHE A 126 -14.40 12.08 -2.31
CA PHE A 126 -13.56 10.91 -2.48
C PHE A 126 -14.27 9.58 -2.22
N THR A 127 -13.96 8.62 -3.07
CA THR A 127 -14.36 7.22 -2.90
C THR A 127 -13.39 6.51 -1.98
N HIS A 128 -13.80 5.37 -1.41
CA HIS A 128 -12.96 4.58 -0.52
C HIS A 128 -11.67 4.08 -1.19
N MET A 129 -11.62 4.09 -2.53
CA MET A 129 -10.40 3.84 -3.31
C MET A 129 -9.25 4.78 -2.90
N VAL A 130 -9.50 6.06 -2.58
CA VAL A 130 -8.42 6.99 -2.21
C VAL A 130 -7.64 6.50 -0.98
N THR A 131 -8.34 5.92 -0.01
CA THR A 131 -7.73 5.43 1.23
C THR A 131 -6.89 4.19 0.97
N ILE A 132 -7.44 3.20 0.26
CA ILE A 132 -6.72 1.95 -0.03
C ILE A 132 -5.59 2.19 -1.04
N PHE A 133 -5.73 3.14 -1.98
CA PHE A 133 -4.65 3.53 -2.87
C PHE A 133 -3.51 4.26 -2.13
N GLY A 134 -3.84 5.03 -1.09
CA GLY A 134 -2.82 5.57 -0.17
C GLY A 134 -2.00 4.47 0.51
N GLN A 135 -2.68 3.44 1.04
CA GLN A 135 -2.01 2.26 1.61
C GLN A 135 -1.16 1.51 0.55
N TRP A 136 -1.72 1.32 -0.65
CA TRP A 136 -1.00 0.70 -1.77
C TRP A 136 0.31 1.41 -2.09
N ASN A 137 0.30 2.75 -2.12
CA ASN A 137 1.48 3.56 -2.38
C ASN A 137 2.47 3.54 -1.21
N ASP A 138 1.99 3.51 0.05
CA ASP A 138 2.87 3.35 1.22
C ASP A 138 3.67 2.05 1.13
N HIS A 139 3.00 0.99 0.67
CA HIS A 139 3.62 -0.33 0.54
C HIS A 139 4.61 -0.44 -0.62
N ASP A 140 4.68 0.53 -1.53
CA ASP A 140 5.76 0.67 -2.52
C ASP A 140 7.00 1.33 -1.88
N LEU A 141 6.76 2.33 -1.02
CA LEU A 141 7.80 3.24 -0.55
C LEU A 141 8.44 2.83 0.77
N THR A 142 7.66 2.27 1.70
CA THR A 142 8.08 2.13 3.09
C THR A 142 7.71 0.77 3.69
N PHE A 143 8.71 0.10 4.27
CA PHE A 143 8.50 -1.03 5.16
C PHE A 143 9.58 -1.02 6.23
N THR A 144 9.17 -0.99 7.49
CA THR A 144 10.10 -1.11 8.63
C THR A 144 9.92 -2.48 9.28
N PRO A 145 10.85 -3.43 9.06
CA PRO A 145 10.79 -4.73 9.71
C PRO A 145 10.84 -4.60 11.24
N LYS A 146 10.25 -5.56 11.94
CA LYS A 146 10.46 -5.73 13.39
C LYS A 146 11.89 -6.20 13.63
N SER A 147 12.49 -5.81 14.75
CA SER A 147 13.82 -6.26 15.13
C SER A 147 13.86 -7.78 15.24
N PRO A 148 14.75 -8.47 14.50
CA PRO A 148 14.90 -9.93 14.60
C PRO A 148 15.69 -10.34 15.85
N SER A 149 16.04 -9.39 16.73
CA SER A 149 16.89 -9.59 17.89
C SER A 149 16.39 -10.74 18.78
N ILE A 150 17.11 -11.86 18.65
CA ILE A 150 17.15 -13.07 19.48
C ILE A 150 17.53 -12.83 20.96
N ARG A 151 17.48 -11.60 21.50
CA ARG A 151 17.51 -11.43 22.97
C ARG A 151 16.30 -12.08 23.64
N ALA A 152 15.18 -12.18 22.94
CA ALA A 152 14.07 -13.07 23.30
C ALA A 152 14.49 -14.54 23.48
N PHE A 153 15.60 -14.99 22.88
CA PHE A 153 16.15 -16.34 23.05
C PHE A 153 17.15 -16.45 24.21
N SER A 154 17.82 -15.37 24.63
CA SER A 154 18.80 -15.45 25.73
C SER A 154 18.13 -15.47 27.11
N ASN A 155 16.89 -14.99 27.21
CA ASN A 155 16.07 -15.02 28.44
C ASN A 155 14.65 -15.59 28.23
N GLY A 156 14.27 -15.98 27.00
CA GLY A 156 12.93 -16.50 26.71
C GLY A 156 11.82 -15.44 26.60
N LEU A 157 12.14 -14.14 26.56
CA LEU A 157 11.14 -13.08 26.59
C LEU A 157 10.36 -12.96 25.27
N ASP A 158 9.12 -13.45 25.26
CA ASP A 158 8.17 -13.22 24.19
C ASP A 158 7.45 -11.89 24.39
N CYS A 159 7.66 -10.93 23.47
CA CYS A 159 7.00 -9.62 23.56
C CYS A 159 5.48 -9.70 23.41
N ASP A 160 4.95 -10.77 22.79
CA ASP A 160 3.50 -10.98 22.68
C ASP A 160 2.88 -11.43 24.02
N GLN A 161 3.70 -11.92 24.95
CA GLN A 161 3.28 -12.45 26.25
C GLN A 161 3.81 -11.64 27.45
N SER A 162 4.62 -10.60 27.20
CA SER A 162 5.29 -9.84 28.26
C SER A 162 5.04 -8.34 28.19
N CYS A 163 4.84 -7.76 29.37
CA CYS A 163 4.75 -6.30 29.58
C CYS A 163 6.11 -5.68 29.94
N GLU A 164 7.18 -6.47 29.96
CA GLU A 164 8.53 -5.99 30.25
C GLU A 164 9.07 -5.10 29.12
N ARG A 165 9.67 -3.97 29.50
CA ARG A 165 10.45 -3.14 28.59
C ARG A 165 11.88 -3.65 28.55
N SER A 166 12.20 -4.44 27.53
CA SER A 166 13.51 -5.02 27.30
C SER A 166 13.70 -5.25 25.82
N GLU A 167 14.89 -5.05 25.25
CA GLU A 167 15.10 -5.23 23.80
C GLU A 167 14.71 -6.65 23.33
N PRO A 168 13.83 -6.83 22.33
CA PRO A 168 13.21 -5.83 21.46
C PRO A 168 11.77 -5.41 21.84
N CYS A 169 11.26 -5.76 23.02
CA CYS A 169 9.93 -5.42 23.54
C CYS A 169 9.84 -3.98 24.06
N PHE A 170 8.85 -3.22 23.55
CA PHE A 170 8.51 -1.88 24.02
C PHE A 170 6.98 -1.70 24.21
N PRO A 171 6.35 -2.53 25.06
CA PRO A 171 4.90 -2.64 25.15
C PRO A 171 4.23 -1.36 25.63
N ILE A 172 3.01 -1.13 25.14
CA ILE A 172 2.15 -0.03 25.58
C ILE A 172 1.48 -0.47 26.88
N GLN A 173 1.71 0.30 27.94
CA GLN A 173 1.25 -0.02 29.29
C GLN A 173 -0.24 0.28 29.42
N VAL A 174 -1.01 -0.77 29.69
CA VAL A 174 -2.43 -0.80 30.08
C VAL A 174 -2.63 -1.99 31.03
N ASN A 175 -3.83 -2.25 31.54
CA ASN A 175 -4.09 -3.37 32.46
C ASN A 175 -3.59 -4.74 31.94
N SER A 176 -3.71 -4.97 30.63
CA SER A 176 -3.11 -6.11 29.91
C SER A 176 -2.37 -5.54 28.70
N CYS A 177 -1.08 -5.24 28.87
CA CYS A 177 -0.28 -4.45 27.93
C CYS A 177 -0.46 -4.85 26.46
N ILE A 178 -0.35 -3.86 25.56
CA ILE A 178 -0.38 -4.11 24.13
C ILE A 178 1.06 -4.37 23.66
N PRO A 179 1.34 -5.52 23.01
CA PRO A 179 2.69 -5.91 22.63
C PRO A 179 3.19 -5.04 21.48
N VAL A 180 4.45 -4.59 21.60
CA VAL A 180 5.11 -3.82 20.55
C VAL A 180 6.56 -4.28 20.45
N PHE A 181 6.93 -4.74 19.26
CA PHE A 181 8.32 -5.00 18.92
C PHE A 181 8.94 -3.72 18.37
N ARG A 182 10.13 -3.38 18.88
CA ARG A 182 10.97 -2.33 18.33
C ARG A 182 11.32 -2.63 16.88
N SER A 183 11.41 -1.59 16.08
CA SER A 183 11.81 -1.66 14.67
C SER A 183 13.25 -2.14 14.52
N ALA A 184 13.54 -2.86 13.45
CA ALA A 184 14.88 -3.34 13.14
C ALA A 184 15.85 -2.16 13.00
N PRO A 185 16.99 -2.18 13.75
CA PRO A 185 18.01 -1.17 13.59
C PRO A 185 18.89 -1.45 12.38
N VAL A 186 19.45 -0.39 11.80
CA VAL A 186 20.57 -0.49 10.87
C VAL A 186 21.80 -0.96 11.62
N CYS A 187 22.49 -1.97 11.10
CA CYS A 187 23.76 -2.47 11.65
C CYS A 187 24.78 -1.34 11.78
N GLY A 188 25.50 -1.30 12.91
CA GLY A 188 26.48 -0.24 13.17
C GLY A 188 25.87 1.05 13.73
N THR A 189 24.56 1.08 13.99
CA THR A 189 23.88 2.23 14.61
C THR A 189 23.42 1.96 16.05
N GLY A 190 23.21 3.01 16.84
CA GLY A 190 22.85 2.88 18.24
C GLY A 190 23.96 2.20 19.05
N LYS A 191 23.57 1.29 19.94
CA LYS A 191 24.52 0.45 20.69
C LYS A 191 25.15 -0.67 19.87
N SER A 192 24.64 -0.95 18.66
CA SER A 192 25.24 -1.98 17.80
C SER A 192 26.54 -1.52 17.16
N ALA A 193 26.83 -0.21 17.15
CA ALA A 193 28.08 0.38 16.68
C ALA A 193 29.33 -0.26 17.30
N PHE A 194 29.27 -0.64 18.59
CA PHE A 194 30.36 -1.34 19.27
C PHE A 194 30.76 -2.66 18.60
N ASN A 195 29.81 -3.39 18.00
CA ASN A 195 30.11 -4.63 17.29
C ASN A 195 30.90 -4.41 15.99
N PHE A 196 30.97 -3.16 15.52
CA PHE A 196 31.67 -2.74 14.31
C PHE A 196 32.91 -1.87 14.64
N GLY A 197 33.36 -1.87 15.91
CA GLY A 197 34.56 -1.15 16.34
C GLY A 197 34.37 0.37 16.51
N ASP A 198 33.13 0.86 16.51
CA ASP A 198 32.80 2.28 16.69
C ASP A 198 32.15 2.54 18.07
N MET A 199 32.09 3.81 18.48
CA MET A 199 31.38 4.23 19.68
C MET A 199 29.87 4.28 19.44
N ALA A 200 29.09 4.23 20.53
CA ALA A 200 27.63 4.37 20.45
C ALA A 200 27.23 5.68 19.75
N ASN A 201 26.44 5.57 18.69
CA ASN A 201 25.89 6.68 17.92
C ASN A 201 24.35 6.62 17.95
N ARG A 202 23.64 7.45 17.17
CA ARG A 202 22.15 7.42 17.17
C ARG A 202 21.64 6.20 16.41
N ARG A 203 20.63 5.52 16.96
CA ARG A 203 19.96 4.38 16.31
C ARG A 203 19.19 4.85 15.08
N GLU A 204 19.40 4.16 13.95
CA GLU A 204 18.64 4.34 12.73
C GLU A 204 17.80 3.10 12.40
N GLN A 205 16.63 3.30 11.76
CA GLN A 205 15.74 2.23 11.33
C GLN A 205 15.92 1.97 9.83
N ILE A 206 15.74 0.71 9.44
CA ILE A 206 15.87 0.26 8.04
C ILE A 206 14.55 0.49 7.30
N ASN A 207 14.65 0.99 6.06
CA ASN A 207 13.63 0.77 5.05
C ASN A 207 13.97 -0.49 4.26
N ALA A 208 13.12 -1.51 4.31
CA ALA A 208 13.33 -2.75 3.57
C ALA A 208 12.88 -2.68 2.10
N LEU A 209 12.26 -1.57 1.68
CA LEU A 209 11.83 -1.33 0.31
C LEU A 209 12.68 -0.26 -0.39
N ASN A 210 12.61 -0.24 -1.71
CA ASN A 210 13.13 0.88 -2.50
C ASN A 210 12.34 2.16 -2.16
N ALA A 211 13.00 3.32 -2.29
CA ALA A 211 12.35 4.62 -2.05
C ALA A 211 11.60 5.17 -3.27
N PHE A 212 11.65 4.46 -4.40
CA PHE A 212 11.05 4.87 -5.66
C PHE A 212 9.63 4.30 -5.78
N LEU A 213 8.76 5.01 -6.50
CA LEU A 213 7.48 4.45 -6.94
C LEU A 213 7.74 3.51 -8.12
N ASP A 214 8.06 2.25 -7.82
CA ASP A 214 8.51 1.25 -8.78
C ASP A 214 7.72 -0.06 -8.79
N LEU A 215 6.59 -0.06 -8.08
CA LEU A 215 5.76 -1.23 -7.85
C LEU A 215 6.50 -2.38 -7.16
N GLY A 216 7.38 -2.07 -6.21
CA GLY A 216 8.06 -3.03 -5.35
C GLY A 216 7.09 -3.95 -4.61
N GLN A 217 5.88 -3.47 -4.28
CA GLN A 217 4.80 -4.27 -3.69
C GLN A 217 4.20 -5.32 -4.64
N VAL A 218 4.46 -5.23 -5.95
CA VAL A 218 4.15 -6.25 -6.97
C VAL A 218 5.36 -7.10 -7.29
N TYR A 219 6.54 -6.50 -7.44
CA TYR A 219 7.73 -7.14 -8.00
C TYR A 219 8.78 -7.57 -6.97
N GLY A 220 8.64 -7.19 -5.71
CA GLY A 220 9.64 -7.37 -4.67
C GLY A 220 10.75 -6.31 -4.70
N SER A 221 11.31 -6.02 -3.53
CA SER A 221 12.47 -5.13 -3.35
C SER A 221 13.80 -5.89 -3.17
N GLU A 222 13.78 -7.20 -3.35
CA GLU A 222 14.95 -8.09 -3.28
C GLU A 222 14.98 -9.01 -4.50
N GLU A 223 16.18 -9.27 -5.03
CA GLU A 223 16.36 -10.03 -6.27
C GLU A 223 15.85 -11.47 -6.16
N GLY A 224 16.06 -12.11 -5.01
CA GLY A 224 15.53 -13.45 -4.72
C GLY A 224 14.00 -13.49 -4.74
N LEU A 225 13.34 -12.58 -4.03
CA LEU A 225 11.87 -12.49 -4.02
C LEU A 225 11.32 -12.15 -5.41
N ALA A 226 11.94 -11.20 -6.11
CA ALA A 226 11.55 -10.83 -7.47
C ALA A 226 11.61 -12.03 -8.43
N ARG A 227 12.64 -12.87 -8.30
CA ARG A 227 12.76 -14.13 -9.05
C ARG A 227 11.67 -15.13 -8.65
N ASP A 228 11.40 -15.29 -7.37
CA ASP A 228 10.41 -16.24 -6.85
C ASP A 228 8.97 -15.90 -7.25
N LEU A 229 8.70 -14.62 -7.52
CA LEU A 229 7.39 -14.16 -8.01
C LEU A 229 7.17 -14.42 -9.51
N ARG A 230 8.22 -14.71 -10.28
CA ARG A 230 8.15 -14.93 -11.73
C ARG A 230 7.80 -16.36 -12.09
N ASP A 231 7.00 -16.53 -13.14
CA ASP A 231 6.80 -17.83 -13.76
C ASP A 231 7.98 -18.16 -14.67
N LEU A 232 8.94 -18.90 -14.12
CA LEU A 232 10.15 -19.32 -14.83
C LEU A 232 9.98 -20.68 -15.54
N THR A 233 8.76 -21.21 -15.64
CA THR A 233 8.50 -22.49 -16.32
C THR A 233 8.41 -22.35 -17.84
N ASN A 234 8.37 -21.12 -18.35
CA ASN A 234 8.27 -20.78 -19.76
C ASN A 234 8.84 -19.37 -20.01
N ASP A 235 9.02 -19.00 -21.28
CA ASP A 235 9.49 -17.67 -21.67
C ASP A 235 8.38 -16.61 -21.74
N GLY A 236 7.22 -16.82 -21.10
CA GLY A 236 6.08 -15.90 -21.19
C GLY A 236 6.30 -14.55 -20.53
N GLY A 237 7.34 -14.40 -19.70
CA GLY A 237 7.62 -13.19 -18.93
C GLY A 237 6.52 -12.86 -17.91
N LEU A 238 5.85 -13.89 -17.37
CA LEU A 238 4.69 -13.74 -16.50
C LEU A 238 5.08 -13.72 -15.01
N LEU A 239 4.21 -13.16 -14.19
CA LEU A 239 4.18 -13.42 -12.75
C LEU A 239 3.46 -14.75 -12.47
N ARG A 240 3.89 -15.45 -11.42
CA ARG A 240 3.23 -16.67 -10.93
C ARG A 240 1.80 -16.35 -10.51
N VAL A 241 0.95 -17.36 -10.66
CA VAL A 241 -0.46 -17.29 -10.32
C VAL A 241 -0.86 -18.49 -9.48
N ASN A 242 -2.00 -18.41 -8.83
CA ASN A 242 -2.59 -19.54 -8.13
C ASN A 242 -2.89 -20.69 -9.09
N LYS A 243 -2.51 -21.91 -8.72
CA LYS A 243 -2.74 -23.12 -9.52
C LYS A 243 -4.03 -23.86 -9.14
N GLU A 244 -4.57 -23.60 -7.95
CA GLU A 244 -5.71 -24.33 -7.37
C GLU A 244 -7.03 -23.56 -7.55
N PHE A 245 -6.98 -22.24 -7.41
CA PHE A 245 -8.17 -21.39 -7.39
C PHE A 245 -8.15 -20.35 -8.52
N LYS A 246 -9.33 -20.06 -9.06
CA LYS A 246 -9.57 -19.01 -10.06
C LYS A 246 -10.80 -18.19 -9.71
N ASP A 247 -10.76 -16.92 -10.06
CA ASP A 247 -11.87 -15.97 -9.92
C ASP A 247 -12.64 -15.89 -11.23
N LYS A 248 -13.67 -16.72 -11.40
CA LYS A 248 -14.49 -16.77 -12.64
C LYS A 248 -13.60 -16.91 -13.90
N GLY A 249 -12.60 -17.79 -13.83
CA GLY A 249 -11.62 -18.02 -14.90
C GLY A 249 -10.41 -17.08 -14.89
N ARG A 250 -10.37 -16.04 -14.04
CA ARG A 250 -9.23 -15.13 -13.88
C ARG A 250 -8.28 -15.56 -12.77
N GLU A 251 -7.05 -15.10 -12.85
CA GLU A 251 -5.93 -15.48 -11.99
C GLU A 251 -6.07 -14.89 -10.58
N PHE A 252 -5.72 -15.67 -9.55
CA PHE A 252 -5.43 -15.15 -8.21
C PHE A 252 -3.91 -15.09 -7.99
N LEU A 253 -3.50 -14.33 -6.97
CA LEU A 253 -2.13 -14.37 -6.47
C LEU A 253 -1.75 -15.80 -6.04
N PRO A 254 -0.50 -16.23 -6.24
CA PRO A 254 -0.02 -17.52 -5.77
C PRO A 254 -0.09 -17.59 -4.24
N PHE A 255 -0.33 -18.77 -3.68
CA PHE A 255 -0.27 -18.97 -2.24
C PHE A 255 1.08 -19.53 -1.80
N THR A 256 1.51 -19.16 -0.59
CA THR A 256 2.59 -19.81 0.17
C THR A 256 1.99 -20.54 1.35
N ASP A 257 2.47 -21.76 1.61
CA ASP A 257 2.25 -22.41 2.89
C ASP A 257 3.26 -21.85 3.91
N VAL A 258 2.78 -21.02 4.83
CA VAL A 258 3.57 -20.61 5.99
C VAL A 258 2.92 -21.22 7.22
N LYS A 259 3.50 -22.32 7.72
CA LYS A 259 3.12 -22.97 8.99
C LYS A 259 1.62 -23.31 9.07
N GLY A 260 1.04 -23.82 7.98
CA GLY A 260 -0.36 -24.25 7.95
C GLY A 260 -1.38 -23.12 7.71
N ASN A 261 -0.93 -21.88 7.50
CA ASN A 261 -1.76 -20.78 7.02
C ASN A 261 -1.50 -20.55 5.53
N ILE A 262 -2.58 -20.51 4.76
CA ILE A 262 -2.56 -20.16 3.34
C ILE A 262 -2.48 -18.63 3.24
N LEU A 263 -1.30 -18.11 2.92
CA LEU A 263 -1.04 -16.69 2.66
C LEU A 263 -0.78 -16.47 1.18
N CYS A 264 -1.05 -15.28 0.65
CA CYS A 264 -0.61 -14.90 -0.69
C CYS A 264 0.91 -14.68 -0.70
N LEU A 265 1.61 -15.22 -1.71
CA LEU A 265 3.01 -14.90 -2.01
C LEU A 265 3.06 -13.48 -2.61
N PRO A 266 3.72 -12.51 -1.97
CA PRO A 266 3.67 -11.14 -2.46
C PRO A 266 5.04 -10.51 -2.77
N GLY A 267 5.01 -9.40 -3.50
CA GLY A 267 6.13 -8.45 -3.54
C GLY A 267 6.32 -7.71 -2.22
N ASP A 268 5.23 -7.49 -1.45
CA ASP A 268 5.25 -6.93 -0.11
C ASP A 268 4.51 -7.84 0.90
N THR A 269 5.16 -8.16 2.02
CA THR A 269 4.65 -9.14 3.00
C THR A 269 3.31 -8.79 3.65
N ARG A 270 2.79 -7.57 3.46
CA ARG A 270 1.51 -7.08 4.01
C ARG A 270 0.35 -7.23 3.04
N VAL A 271 0.50 -7.93 1.91
CA VAL A 271 -0.56 -8.14 0.89
C VAL A 271 -1.91 -8.59 1.45
N ASP A 272 -1.89 -9.42 2.50
CA ASP A 272 -3.06 -10.03 3.12
C ASP A 272 -3.58 -9.23 4.31
N GLU A 273 -2.99 -8.06 4.58
CA GLU A 273 -3.37 -7.24 5.73
C GLU A 273 -4.87 -6.99 5.71
N ASN A 274 -5.46 -6.62 4.57
CA ASN A 274 -6.91 -6.63 4.37
C ASN A 274 -7.31 -7.06 2.94
N ILE A 275 -8.52 -7.62 2.80
CA ILE A 275 -9.01 -8.16 1.50
C ILE A 275 -9.14 -7.12 0.38
N ALA A 276 -9.29 -5.82 0.69
CA ALA A 276 -9.33 -4.78 -0.33
C ALA A 276 -7.92 -4.53 -0.91
N LEU A 277 -6.90 -4.49 -0.06
CA LEU A 277 -5.50 -4.41 -0.49
C LEU A 277 -5.12 -5.62 -1.36
N THR A 278 -5.42 -6.84 -0.91
CA THR A 278 -5.17 -8.07 -1.69
C THR A 278 -5.86 -8.05 -3.06
N SER A 279 -7.04 -7.43 -3.14
CA SER A 279 -7.77 -7.25 -4.41
C SER A 279 -7.02 -6.35 -5.39
N ILE A 280 -6.41 -5.26 -4.91
CA ILE A 280 -5.57 -4.37 -5.74
C ILE A 280 -4.29 -5.09 -6.18
N HIS A 281 -3.60 -5.83 -5.29
CA HIS A 281 -2.44 -6.65 -5.69
C HIS A 281 -2.81 -7.66 -6.79
N THR A 282 -3.95 -8.33 -6.64
CA THR A 282 -4.44 -9.27 -7.65
C THR A 282 -4.72 -8.56 -8.99
N MET A 283 -5.30 -7.36 -8.96
CA MET A 283 -5.55 -6.56 -10.16
C MET A 283 -4.25 -6.18 -10.88
N PHE A 284 -3.23 -5.71 -10.16
CA PHE A 284 -1.95 -5.32 -10.76
C PHE A 284 -1.16 -6.52 -11.29
N MET A 285 -1.19 -7.67 -10.62
CA MET A 285 -0.62 -8.91 -11.15
C MET A 285 -1.32 -9.36 -12.44
N ARG A 286 -2.67 -9.27 -12.50
CA ARG A 286 -3.44 -9.59 -13.72
C ARG A 286 -3.04 -8.66 -14.87
N GLU A 287 -2.86 -7.37 -14.59
CA GLU A 287 -2.47 -6.39 -15.60
C GLU A 287 -1.06 -6.64 -16.14
N HIS A 288 -0.10 -6.97 -15.27
CA HIS A 288 1.23 -7.40 -15.72
C HIS A 288 1.14 -8.58 -16.69
N ASN A 289 0.43 -9.65 -16.31
CA ASN A 289 0.28 -10.83 -17.15
C ASN A 289 -0.47 -10.53 -18.46
N ARG A 290 -1.44 -9.60 -18.45
CA ARG A 290 -2.12 -9.13 -19.66
C ARG A 290 -1.14 -8.40 -20.59
N LEU A 291 -0.31 -7.50 -20.05
CA LEU A 291 0.70 -6.75 -20.80
C LEU A 291 1.77 -7.68 -21.40
N ALA A 292 2.34 -8.58 -20.60
CA ALA A 292 3.35 -9.54 -21.07
C ALA A 292 2.82 -10.42 -22.22
N ARG A 293 1.57 -10.90 -22.12
CA ARG A 293 0.91 -11.65 -23.21
C ARG A 293 0.71 -10.81 -24.47
N ALA A 294 0.33 -9.54 -24.32
CA ALA A 294 0.16 -8.64 -25.46
C ALA A 294 1.51 -8.32 -26.13
N LEU A 295 2.55 -8.03 -25.34
CA LEU A 295 3.90 -7.78 -25.82
C LEU A 295 4.47 -9.00 -26.55
N ARG A 296 4.22 -10.22 -26.07
CA ARG A 296 4.63 -11.46 -26.76
C ARG A 296 3.98 -11.59 -28.15
N ARG A 297 2.71 -11.20 -28.29
CA ARG A 297 2.02 -11.24 -29.60
C ARG A 297 2.61 -10.20 -30.57
N LEU A 298 2.94 -9.02 -30.07
CA LEU A 298 3.54 -7.92 -30.85
C LEU A 298 5.00 -8.19 -31.21
N ASN A 299 5.74 -8.78 -30.27
CA ASN A 299 7.17 -9.07 -30.38
C ASN A 299 7.44 -10.57 -30.12
N PRO A 300 7.13 -11.48 -31.08
CA PRO A 300 7.32 -12.91 -30.87
C PRO A 300 8.77 -13.33 -30.58
N HIS A 301 9.73 -12.50 -30.99
CA HIS A 301 11.18 -12.70 -30.86
C HIS A 301 11.73 -12.33 -29.47
N TRP A 302 10.96 -11.67 -28.61
CA TRP A 302 11.41 -11.34 -27.25
C TRP A 302 11.42 -12.59 -26.35
N ASP A 303 12.45 -12.70 -25.51
CA ASP A 303 12.55 -13.72 -24.48
C ASP A 303 11.73 -13.36 -23.22
N GLY A 304 11.67 -14.28 -22.26
CA GLY A 304 10.89 -14.09 -21.04
C GLY A 304 11.41 -12.98 -20.13
N ASP A 305 12.73 -12.74 -20.10
CA ASP A 305 13.32 -11.64 -19.34
C ASP A 305 12.92 -10.28 -19.94
N THR A 306 13.04 -10.13 -21.26
CA THR A 306 12.64 -8.90 -21.97
C THR A 306 11.16 -8.62 -21.77
N LEU A 307 10.30 -9.62 -21.92
CA LEU A 307 8.86 -9.47 -21.72
C LEU A 307 8.51 -9.04 -20.28
N TYR A 308 9.15 -9.65 -19.28
CA TYR A 308 8.94 -9.31 -17.88
C TYR A 308 9.39 -7.86 -17.60
N GLN A 309 10.58 -7.46 -18.06
CA GLN A 309 11.11 -6.13 -17.80
C GLN A 309 10.33 -5.03 -18.52
N GLU A 310 9.91 -5.25 -19.76
CA GLU A 310 9.07 -4.29 -20.51
C GLU A 310 7.67 -4.15 -19.90
N ALA A 311 7.03 -5.26 -19.50
CA ALA A 311 5.77 -5.21 -18.77
C ALA A 311 5.93 -4.51 -17.41
N ARG A 312 7.01 -4.79 -16.66
CA ARG A 312 7.34 -4.11 -15.41
C ARG A 312 7.54 -2.61 -15.61
N LYS A 313 8.26 -2.19 -16.66
CA LYS A 313 8.50 -0.78 -16.99
C LYS A 313 7.19 -0.04 -17.27
N ILE A 314 6.30 -0.63 -18.07
CA ILE A 314 4.96 -0.05 -18.36
C ILE A 314 4.10 0.02 -17.09
N MET A 315 4.15 -0.99 -16.23
CA MET A 315 3.42 -1.01 -14.98
C MET A 315 3.89 0.07 -14.00
N GLY A 316 5.21 0.24 -13.84
CA GLY A 316 5.78 1.33 -13.02
C GLY A 316 5.36 2.70 -13.55
N ALA A 317 5.34 2.84 -14.88
CA ALA A 317 4.81 4.02 -15.55
C ALA A 317 3.34 4.31 -15.20
N TYR A 318 2.45 3.31 -15.26
CA TYR A 318 1.05 3.46 -14.83
C TYR A 318 0.96 3.93 -13.38
N ALA A 319 1.69 3.29 -12.47
CA ALA A 319 1.66 3.63 -11.06
C ALA A 319 2.07 5.09 -10.81
N GLN A 320 3.16 5.54 -11.43
CA GLN A 320 3.62 6.92 -11.30
C GLN A 320 2.59 7.92 -11.86
N VAL A 321 1.98 7.63 -13.01
CA VAL A 321 0.91 8.49 -13.55
C VAL A 321 -0.27 8.57 -12.59
N PHE A 322 -0.75 7.44 -12.06
CA PHE A 322 -1.84 7.45 -11.07
C PHE A 322 -1.49 8.25 -9.83
N VAL A 323 -0.25 8.12 -9.33
CA VAL A 323 0.20 8.85 -8.15
C VAL A 323 0.29 10.36 -8.42
N PHE A 324 1.04 10.78 -9.42
CA PHE A 324 1.35 12.20 -9.63
C PHE A 324 0.20 12.99 -10.28
N ARG A 325 -0.61 12.36 -11.14
CA ARG A 325 -1.73 13.01 -11.82
C ARG A 325 -3.03 12.90 -11.05
N ASP A 326 -3.33 11.72 -10.52
CA ASP A 326 -4.69 11.41 -10.03
C ASP A 326 -4.78 11.30 -8.50
N TYR A 327 -3.66 11.20 -7.77
CA TYR A 327 -3.66 11.05 -6.31
C TYR A 327 -3.10 12.27 -5.60
N LEU A 328 -1.83 12.62 -5.83
CA LEU A 328 -1.15 13.70 -5.12
C LEU A 328 -1.83 15.07 -5.24
N PRO A 329 -2.41 15.48 -6.37
CA PRO A 329 -3.12 16.76 -6.47
C PRO A 329 -4.29 16.90 -5.48
N HIS A 330 -4.89 15.78 -5.06
CA HIS A 330 -5.96 15.75 -4.08
C HIS A 330 -5.47 15.68 -2.63
N ILE A 331 -4.21 15.29 -2.41
CA ILE A 331 -3.64 15.14 -1.06
C ILE A 331 -2.72 16.33 -0.69
N LEU A 332 -1.79 16.70 -1.57
CA LEU A 332 -0.73 17.69 -1.32
C LEU A 332 -0.75 18.87 -2.32
N GLY A 333 -1.42 18.72 -3.46
CA GLY A 333 -1.42 19.71 -4.54
C GLY A 333 -0.46 19.35 -5.68
N ARG A 334 -0.05 20.35 -6.46
CA ARG A 334 0.65 20.14 -7.74
C ARG A 334 2.13 19.82 -7.55
N TYR A 335 2.63 18.80 -8.25
CA TYR A 335 4.05 18.45 -8.30
C TYR A 335 4.86 19.47 -9.13
N PRO A 336 5.96 20.04 -8.60
CA PRO A 336 6.74 21.09 -9.28
C PRO A 336 7.67 20.57 -10.39
N GLY A 337 7.87 19.25 -10.48
CA GLY A 337 8.72 18.61 -11.49
C GLY A 337 9.95 17.91 -10.89
N TYR A 338 10.65 17.16 -11.74
CA TYR A 338 11.85 16.42 -11.36
C TYR A 338 13.03 17.35 -11.08
N ASN A 339 13.77 17.05 -10.01
CA ASN A 339 15.03 17.71 -9.69
C ASN A 339 16.06 16.64 -9.28
N GLU A 340 17.08 16.49 -10.11
CA GLU A 340 18.16 15.52 -9.91
C GLU A 340 18.96 15.77 -8.62
N THR A 341 19.00 16.98 -8.07
CA THR A 341 19.79 17.25 -6.86
C THR A 341 19.13 16.78 -5.56
N ILE A 342 17.91 16.22 -5.62
CA ILE A 342 17.14 15.80 -4.45
C ILE A 342 17.58 14.39 -4.01
N ASP A 343 17.75 14.20 -2.70
CA ASP A 343 17.90 12.86 -2.11
C ASP A 343 16.56 12.10 -2.22
N PRO A 344 16.50 10.99 -2.99
CA PRO A 344 15.26 10.24 -3.16
C PRO A 344 14.91 9.38 -1.95
N SER A 345 15.79 9.29 -0.94
CA SER A 345 15.60 8.40 0.21
C SER A 345 14.37 8.81 1.04
N ILE A 346 13.59 7.81 1.49
CA ILE A 346 12.44 8.08 2.34
C ILE A 346 12.88 8.63 3.71
N ALA A 347 12.25 9.71 4.13
CA ALA A 347 12.48 10.28 5.45
C ALA A 347 11.82 9.45 6.55
N ASN A 348 12.50 9.30 7.68
CA ASN A 348 11.99 8.53 8.81
C ASN A 348 10.63 9.06 9.29
N VAL A 349 10.46 10.39 9.33
CA VAL A 349 9.19 11.03 9.69
C VAL A 349 8.06 10.71 8.68
N PHE A 350 8.38 10.57 7.40
CA PHE A 350 7.39 10.24 6.37
C PHE A 350 6.82 8.84 6.59
N ALA A 351 7.68 7.82 6.65
CA ALA A 351 7.30 6.41 6.83
C ALA A 351 6.64 6.14 8.19
N THR A 352 7.09 6.84 9.22
CA THR A 352 6.72 6.53 10.60
C THR A 352 5.47 7.27 11.06
N ALA A 353 5.23 8.47 10.51
CA ALA A 353 4.18 9.36 11.01
C ALA A 353 3.37 10.02 9.89
N ALA A 354 4.01 10.79 9.00
CA ALA A 354 3.27 11.70 8.11
C ALA A 354 2.35 10.96 7.13
N TYR A 355 2.85 9.92 6.46
CA TYR A 355 2.06 9.19 5.46
C TYR A 355 0.97 8.29 6.07
N ARG A 356 0.95 8.17 7.41
CA ARG A 356 -0.08 7.46 8.17
C ARG A 356 -1.35 8.28 8.41
N PHE A 357 -1.44 9.50 7.88
CA PHE A 357 -2.65 10.33 7.93
C PHE A 357 -3.88 9.56 7.39
N ALA A 358 -3.66 8.72 6.38
CA ALA A 358 -4.72 7.94 5.72
C ALA A 358 -5.42 6.95 6.66
N HIS A 359 -4.82 6.58 7.81
CA HIS A 359 -5.49 5.76 8.82
C HIS A 359 -6.78 6.41 9.35
N LEU A 360 -6.86 7.75 9.33
CA LEU A 360 -8.04 8.49 9.77
C LEU A 360 -9.15 8.54 8.70
N ALA A 361 -8.86 8.10 7.47
CA ALA A 361 -9.81 8.02 6.36
C ALA A 361 -10.32 6.59 6.08
N ILE A 362 -9.99 5.63 6.96
CA ILE A 362 -10.42 4.23 6.84
C ILE A 362 -11.86 4.06 7.33
N GLN A 363 -12.69 3.42 6.50
CA GLN A 363 -14.07 3.06 6.86
C GLN A 363 -14.11 1.87 7.83
N PRO A 364 -15.11 1.78 8.73
CA PRO A 364 -15.27 0.63 9.63
C PRO A 364 -15.73 -0.64 8.90
N MET A 365 -16.05 -0.54 7.60
CA MET A 365 -16.51 -1.64 6.75
C MET A 365 -15.88 -1.61 5.37
N LEU A 366 -15.62 -2.79 4.81
CA LEU A 366 -15.29 -2.97 3.40
C LEU A 366 -16.56 -3.35 2.63
N SER A 367 -16.97 -2.48 1.72
CA SER A 367 -18.20 -2.69 0.97
C SER A 367 -18.03 -3.72 -0.15
N ARG A 368 -19.04 -4.58 -0.32
CA ARG A 368 -19.09 -5.54 -1.43
C ARG A 368 -20.34 -5.32 -2.26
N LEU A 369 -20.16 -4.91 -3.51
CA LEU A 369 -21.27 -4.59 -4.40
C LEU A 369 -21.45 -5.63 -5.52
N ASP A 370 -22.70 -5.93 -5.85
CA ASP A 370 -23.06 -6.78 -6.98
C ASP A 370 -22.84 -6.08 -8.34
N SER A 371 -23.21 -6.73 -9.44
CA SER A 371 -23.08 -6.16 -10.79
C SER A 371 -23.97 -4.93 -11.05
N ASN A 372 -24.97 -4.70 -10.21
CA ASN A 372 -25.88 -3.55 -10.28
C ASN A 372 -25.47 -2.42 -9.31
N ASN A 373 -24.26 -2.50 -8.74
CA ASN A 373 -23.73 -1.58 -7.73
C ASN A 373 -24.59 -1.50 -6.46
N ARG A 374 -25.31 -2.57 -6.13
CA ARG A 374 -26.08 -2.70 -4.88
C ARG A 374 -25.32 -3.60 -3.91
N GLU A 375 -25.72 -3.56 -2.64
CA GLU A 375 -25.17 -4.46 -1.63
C GLU A 375 -25.25 -5.92 -2.12
N ASN A 376 -24.13 -6.63 -2.09
CA ASN A 376 -24.11 -7.99 -2.62
C ASN A 376 -24.95 -8.92 -1.73
N PRO A 377 -26.03 -9.54 -2.27
CA PRO A 377 -27.00 -10.27 -1.46
C PRO A 377 -26.47 -11.60 -0.93
N ARG A 378 -25.47 -12.19 -1.60
CA ARG A 378 -24.87 -13.47 -1.21
C ARG A 378 -23.68 -13.27 -0.27
N PHE A 379 -22.91 -12.22 -0.51
CA PHE A 379 -21.68 -11.92 0.21
C PHE A 379 -21.67 -10.44 0.64
N PRO A 380 -22.35 -10.10 1.75
CA PRO A 380 -22.55 -8.70 2.16
C PRO A 380 -21.24 -8.04 2.63
N SER A 381 -21.23 -6.73 2.75
CA SER A 381 -20.10 -5.93 3.23
C SER A 381 -19.56 -6.44 4.57
N VAL A 382 -18.24 -6.39 4.74
CA VAL A 382 -17.54 -7.03 5.86
C VAL A 382 -17.08 -5.95 6.84
N PRO A 383 -17.36 -6.08 8.15
CA PRO A 383 -16.71 -5.25 9.16
C PRO A 383 -15.20 -5.36 9.06
N LEU A 384 -14.50 -4.22 9.07
CA LEU A 384 -13.05 -4.18 8.78
C LEU A 384 -12.25 -5.12 9.68
N PHE A 385 -12.59 -5.19 10.98
CA PHE A 385 -11.90 -6.08 11.92
C PHE A 385 -12.01 -7.58 11.57
N LYS A 386 -13.00 -7.99 10.77
CA LYS A 386 -13.19 -9.36 10.24
C LYS A 386 -12.66 -9.56 8.81
N ALA A 387 -12.11 -8.50 8.23
CA ALA A 387 -11.52 -8.50 6.90
C ALA A 387 -9.99 -8.55 6.93
N PHE A 388 -9.37 -8.39 8.11
CA PHE A 388 -7.93 -8.49 8.26
C PHE A 388 -7.46 -9.94 8.16
N PHE A 389 -6.44 -10.20 7.34
CA PHE A 389 -5.85 -11.54 7.15
C PHE A 389 -6.86 -12.64 6.81
N THR A 390 -7.88 -12.29 6.01
CA THR A 390 -8.92 -13.23 5.57
C THR A 390 -8.95 -13.49 4.06
N PRO A 391 -7.84 -13.92 3.41
CA PRO A 391 -7.76 -14.06 1.96
C PRO A 391 -8.74 -15.10 1.40
N TRP A 392 -9.18 -16.07 2.20
CA TRP A 392 -10.20 -17.05 1.83
C TRP A 392 -11.53 -16.41 1.40
N ARG A 393 -11.84 -15.19 1.85
CA ARG A 393 -13.02 -14.46 1.40
C ARG A 393 -12.95 -14.12 -0.09
N LEU A 394 -11.76 -13.87 -0.63
CA LEU A 394 -11.62 -13.64 -2.07
C LEU A 394 -11.90 -14.93 -2.85
N VAL A 395 -11.42 -16.06 -2.36
CA VAL A 395 -11.57 -17.37 -3.02
C VAL A 395 -13.02 -17.85 -2.94
N PHE A 396 -13.63 -17.80 -1.77
CA PHE A 396 -14.92 -18.45 -1.51
C PHE A 396 -16.11 -17.48 -1.40
N GLU A 397 -15.87 -16.17 -1.33
CA GLU A 397 -16.93 -15.15 -1.15
C GLU A 397 -16.97 -14.09 -2.27
N GLY A 398 -16.78 -14.52 -3.52
CA GLY A 398 -17.20 -13.75 -4.70
C GLY A 398 -16.10 -13.07 -5.52
N GLY A 399 -14.82 -13.39 -5.28
CA GLY A 399 -13.70 -12.84 -6.04
C GLY A 399 -13.38 -11.39 -5.66
N ILE A 400 -12.63 -10.71 -6.53
CA ILE A 400 -12.22 -9.32 -6.27
C ILE A 400 -13.26 -8.31 -6.77
N ASP A 401 -14.08 -8.64 -7.78
CA ASP A 401 -14.99 -7.67 -8.41
C ASP A 401 -15.91 -6.94 -7.40
N PRO A 402 -16.54 -7.61 -6.42
CA PRO A 402 -17.44 -6.93 -5.50
C PRO A 402 -16.73 -5.91 -4.61
N LEU A 403 -15.47 -6.19 -4.23
CA LEU A 403 -14.65 -5.29 -3.43
C LEU A 403 -14.20 -4.10 -4.27
N ILE A 404 -13.71 -4.31 -5.50
CA ILE A 404 -13.32 -3.21 -6.39
C ILE A 404 -14.51 -2.27 -6.66
N ARG A 405 -15.72 -2.82 -6.92
CA ARG A 405 -16.93 -1.99 -7.01
C ARG A 405 -17.23 -1.26 -5.72
N GLY A 406 -17.02 -1.87 -4.56
CA GLY A 406 -17.18 -1.22 -3.27
C GLY A 406 -16.21 -0.05 -3.06
N LEU A 407 -14.94 -0.23 -3.43
CA LEU A 407 -13.92 0.82 -3.31
C LEU A 407 -14.24 2.06 -4.17
N VAL A 408 -14.71 1.83 -5.40
CA VAL A 408 -15.05 2.93 -6.33
C VAL A 408 -16.47 3.46 -6.09
N GLY A 409 -17.40 2.62 -5.63
CA GLY A 409 -18.83 2.96 -5.52
C GLY A 409 -19.27 3.46 -4.15
N ARG A 410 -18.39 3.47 -3.13
CA ARG A 410 -18.69 3.97 -1.79
C ARG A 410 -17.73 5.07 -1.37
N PRO A 411 -18.20 6.05 -0.56
CA PRO A 411 -17.37 7.16 -0.11
C PRO A 411 -16.28 6.71 0.85
N ALA A 412 -15.16 7.43 0.86
CA ALA A 412 -14.18 7.34 1.94
C ALA A 412 -14.78 7.87 3.25
N LYS A 413 -14.09 7.61 4.36
CA LYS A 413 -14.40 8.27 5.63
C LYS A 413 -13.77 9.67 5.60
N LEU A 414 -14.55 10.69 5.95
CA LEU A 414 -14.02 12.04 6.16
C LEU A 414 -13.26 12.08 7.49
N ASN A 415 -12.07 12.68 7.49
CA ASN A 415 -11.32 12.92 8.71
C ASN A 415 -11.76 14.26 9.32
N THR A 416 -12.25 14.25 10.56
CA THR A 416 -12.60 15.44 11.33
C THR A 416 -11.90 15.42 12.68
N GLN A 417 -11.81 16.56 13.36
CA GLN A 417 -11.10 16.68 14.65
C GLN A 417 -11.77 15.91 15.79
N ASP A 418 -13.07 15.65 15.69
CA ASP A 418 -13.90 14.96 16.67
C ASP A 418 -14.23 13.51 16.26
N HIS A 419 -14.02 13.15 14.99
CA HIS A 419 -14.24 11.80 14.45
C HIS A 419 -12.98 11.30 13.73
N MET A 420 -11.86 11.14 14.46
CA MET A 420 -10.58 10.74 13.89
C MET A 420 -10.48 9.25 13.50
N MET A 421 -10.51 8.30 14.45
CA MET A 421 -10.20 6.89 14.22
C MET A 421 -11.31 5.93 14.69
N VAL A 422 -11.78 5.11 13.77
CA VAL A 422 -12.84 4.12 14.01
C VAL A 422 -12.41 2.99 14.95
N ASP A 423 -13.37 2.43 15.69
CA ASP A 423 -13.11 1.35 16.66
C ASP A 423 -12.56 0.08 16.00
N ALA A 424 -12.83 -0.15 14.72
CA ALA A 424 -12.23 -1.26 13.97
C ALA A 424 -10.68 -1.22 13.98
N LEU A 425 -10.08 -0.02 14.08
CA LEU A 425 -8.63 0.21 14.14
C LEU A 425 -8.13 0.52 15.55
N ARG A 426 -8.97 1.15 16.38
CA ARG A 426 -8.60 1.61 17.71
C ARG A 426 -8.83 0.58 18.81
N GLU A 427 -9.85 -0.28 18.66
CA GLU A 427 -10.27 -1.26 19.68
C GLU A 427 -10.24 -2.70 19.20
N LYS A 428 -10.30 -2.92 17.89
CA LYS A 428 -10.49 -4.25 17.30
C LYS A 428 -9.42 -4.60 16.26
N LEU A 429 -8.30 -3.87 16.23
CA LEU A 429 -7.24 -4.15 15.26
C LEU A 429 -6.74 -5.58 15.45
N PHE A 430 -6.89 -6.37 14.39
CA PHE A 430 -6.53 -7.79 14.34
C PHE A 430 -7.22 -8.70 15.38
N GLN A 431 -8.29 -8.23 16.03
CA GLN A 431 -9.04 -9.01 17.03
C GLN A 431 -9.56 -10.35 16.49
N PHE A 432 -9.80 -10.44 15.18
CA PHE A 432 -10.29 -11.67 14.56
C PHE A 432 -9.23 -12.78 14.48
N ILE A 433 -7.94 -12.44 14.46
CA ILE A 433 -6.83 -13.40 14.30
C ILE A 433 -5.86 -13.42 15.49
N SER A 434 -6.04 -12.54 16.46
CA SER A 434 -5.19 -12.40 17.65
C SER A 434 -6.05 -12.47 18.91
N HIS A 435 -5.51 -13.08 19.96
CA HIS A 435 -6.16 -13.12 21.27
C HIS A 435 -6.32 -11.73 21.90
N LEU A 436 -5.38 -10.83 21.60
CA LEU A 436 -5.41 -9.45 22.06
C LEU A 436 -5.68 -8.51 20.89
N ALA A 437 -6.74 -7.72 21.02
CA ALA A 437 -7.01 -6.63 20.10
C ALA A 437 -6.01 -5.49 20.31
N LEU A 438 -5.50 -4.95 19.22
CA LEU A 438 -4.54 -3.85 19.24
C LEU A 438 -5.23 -2.50 19.00
N ASP A 439 -4.46 -1.42 19.13
CA ASP A 439 -4.88 -0.04 18.86
C ASP A 439 -3.89 0.62 17.90
N LEU A 440 -4.32 0.85 16.66
CA LEU A 440 -3.46 1.43 15.62
C LEU A 440 -3.00 2.85 15.97
N GLY A 441 -3.85 3.67 16.59
CA GLY A 441 -3.51 5.03 17.01
C GLY A 441 -2.41 5.03 18.07
N SER A 442 -2.56 4.17 19.07
CA SER A 442 -1.53 3.93 20.09
C SER A 442 -0.23 3.40 19.49
N LEU A 443 -0.31 2.44 18.56
CA LEU A 443 0.83 1.87 17.86
C LEU A 443 1.59 2.91 17.04
N ASN A 444 0.89 3.82 16.35
CA ASN A 444 1.52 4.91 15.58
C ASN A 444 2.34 5.83 16.49
N MET A 445 1.76 6.28 17.60
CA MET A 445 2.47 7.15 18.55
C MET A 445 3.64 6.42 19.23
N GLN A 446 3.46 5.15 19.60
CA GLN A 446 4.51 4.34 20.21
C GLN A 446 5.66 4.09 19.23
N ARG A 447 5.35 3.86 17.94
CA ARG A 447 6.34 3.72 16.86
C ARG A 447 7.12 5.02 16.64
N GLY A 448 6.46 6.18 16.71
CA GLY A 448 7.13 7.47 16.69
C GLY A 448 8.17 7.64 17.80
N ARG A 449 7.86 7.17 19.01
CA ARG A 449 8.81 7.14 20.14
C ARG A 449 9.97 6.16 19.91
N ASP A 450 9.68 4.98 19.38
CA ASP A 450 10.69 3.96 19.03
C ASP A 450 11.70 4.46 17.98
N HIS A 451 11.21 5.22 17.00
CA HIS A 451 12.03 5.81 15.94
C HIS A 451 12.75 7.10 16.38
N GLY A 452 12.53 7.55 17.61
CA GLY A 452 13.13 8.77 18.14
C GLY A 452 12.71 10.00 17.34
N LEU A 453 11.46 10.07 16.87
CA LEU A 453 10.98 11.26 16.18
C LEU A 453 10.97 12.47 17.14
N PRO A 454 11.36 13.67 16.68
CA PRO A 454 11.19 14.90 17.43
C PRO A 454 9.72 15.19 17.76
N VAL A 455 9.47 15.95 18.83
CA VAL A 455 8.11 16.37 19.19
C VAL A 455 7.60 17.48 18.25
N CYS A 456 6.26 17.59 18.16
CA CYS A 456 5.52 18.36 17.17
C CYS A 456 5.93 19.85 17.01
N SER A 457 6.46 20.50 18.05
CA SER A 457 6.87 21.92 17.99
C SER A 457 7.95 22.22 16.95
N ILE A 458 8.71 21.21 16.50
CA ILE A 458 9.76 21.38 15.48
C ILE A 458 9.22 21.13 14.06
N HIS A 459 8.12 20.39 13.89
CA HIS A 459 7.49 20.20 12.57
C HIS A 459 6.71 21.43 12.10
N ALA A 460 6.30 22.31 13.01
CA ALA A 460 5.76 23.62 12.65
C ALA A 460 6.83 24.63 12.15
N LEU A 461 8.13 24.36 12.37
CA LEU A 461 9.24 25.21 11.95
C LEU A 461 9.77 24.87 10.55
N PHE A 462 9.40 23.72 10.00
CA PHE A 462 9.54 23.44 8.58
C PHE A 462 8.21 23.73 7.93
N PRO A 463 8.08 24.83 7.16
CA PRO A 463 6.86 25.05 6.43
C PRO A 463 6.61 23.82 5.54
N PHE A 464 5.34 23.42 5.45
CA PHE A 464 4.85 22.41 4.49
C PHE A 464 5.26 22.71 3.02
N SER A 465 5.93 23.84 2.76
CA SER A 465 6.52 24.23 1.49
C SER A 465 7.79 23.48 1.07
N ILE A 466 8.21 22.43 1.79
CA ILE A 466 9.17 21.43 1.23
C ILE A 466 8.42 20.32 0.47
N LEU A 467 7.09 20.23 0.63
CA LEU A 467 6.22 19.33 -0.13
C LEU A 467 5.52 20.02 -1.32
N THR A 468 5.89 21.26 -1.65
CA THR A 468 5.36 22.03 -2.81
C THR A 468 6.43 22.30 -3.85
#